data_AF-T1B952-F1
#
_entry.id   AF-T1B952-F1
#
_cell.length_a   1.000
_cell.length_b   1.000
_cell.length_c   1.000
_cell.angle_alpha   90.00
_cell.angle_beta   90.00
_cell.angle_gamma   90.00
#
_symmetry.space_group_name_H-M   'P 1'
#
loop_
_entity.id
_entity.type
_entity.pdbx_description
1 polymer ?
#
loop_
_entity_poly.entity_id
_entity_poly.type
_entity_poly.pdbx_seq_one_letter_code
_entity_poly.pdbx_strand_id
1 'polypeptide(L)'
;RYSPWFRIHYPNHYYYDLLVGLRILTRLGHGGDRRLGPALRWLIDRRSGSGTWALDRSHPDIDPAGAGYSMDRVVYPMQLEPLERPSRWATVEALSVLGRVESAGGGAGS
;
A
#
# COMPACT_ATOMS: atom_id res chain seq x y z
N ARG A 1 -30.75 -8.49 8.62
CA ARG A 1 -29.70 -7.60 9.20
C ARG A 1 -28.86 -7.09 8.03
N TYR A 2 -28.87 -5.80 7.71
CA TYR A 2 -28.08 -5.24 6.60
C TYR A 2 -27.06 -4.27 7.22
N SER A 3 -25.87 -4.77 7.48
CA SER A 3 -24.75 -4.97 6.55
C SER A 3 -23.87 -3.73 6.52
N PRO A 4 -24.39 -2.52 6.26
CA PRO A 4 -24.12 -1.22 6.83
C PRO A 4 -23.05 -1.02 7.90
N TRP A 5 -23.22 -1.77 8.99
CA TRP A 5 -23.06 -1.24 10.33
C TRP A 5 -22.13 -2.12 11.20
N PHE A 6 -21.66 -3.24 10.64
CA PHE A 6 -20.34 -3.80 10.94
C PHE A 6 -19.30 -3.08 10.05
N ARG A 7 -19.30 -1.74 10.09
CA ARG A 7 -18.46 -0.87 9.25
C ARG A 7 -18.02 0.38 10.04
N ILE A 8 -16.72 0.52 10.30
CA ILE A 8 -16.06 1.81 10.58
C ILE A 8 -15.44 2.25 9.25
N HIS A 9 -15.53 3.54 8.87
CA HIS A 9 -15.05 4.01 7.55
C HIS A 9 -14.39 5.39 7.51
N TYR A 10 -13.20 5.53 6.89
CA TYR A 10 -12.68 6.81 6.34
C TYR A 10 -11.36 6.65 5.53
N PRO A 11 -11.28 7.24 4.32
CA PRO A 11 -12.04 6.69 3.21
C PRO A 11 -11.95 5.16 3.26
N ASN A 12 -13.10 4.49 3.33
CA ASN A 12 -13.16 3.07 3.01
C ASN A 12 -13.41 2.94 1.51
N HIS A 13 -12.37 2.62 0.78
CA HIS A 13 -12.45 2.16 -0.59
C HIS A 13 -11.83 0.76 -0.62
N TYR A 14 -12.54 -0.24 -1.18
CA TYR A 14 -12.22 -1.66 -0.94
C TYR A 14 -10.87 -2.10 -1.52
N TYR A 15 -10.31 -1.30 -2.43
CA TYR A 15 -8.98 -1.51 -2.99
C TYR A 15 -7.92 -0.80 -2.13
N TYR A 16 -7.27 -1.58 -1.27
CA TYR A 16 -5.99 -1.20 -0.69
C TYR A 16 -4.90 -2.06 -1.32
N ASP A 17 -3.79 -1.43 -1.67
CA ASP A 17 -2.61 -2.16 -2.09
C ASP A 17 -1.84 -2.72 -0.89
N LEU A 18 -0.86 -3.56 -1.20
CA LEU A 18 0.02 -4.20 -0.24
C LEU A 18 0.81 -3.18 0.60
N LEU A 19 1.16 -2.01 0.04
CA LEU A 19 1.94 -0.98 0.73
C LEU A 19 1.12 -0.32 1.85
N VAL A 20 -0.18 -0.09 1.66
CA VAL A 20 -1.10 0.36 2.72
C VAL A 20 -1.15 -0.66 3.87
N GLY A 21 -1.26 -1.96 3.55
CA GLY A 21 -1.28 -3.03 4.55
C GLY A 21 0.01 -3.07 5.38
N LEU A 22 1.16 -3.06 4.71
CA LEU A 22 2.48 -3.02 5.37
C LEU A 22 2.65 -1.76 6.23
N ARG A 23 2.23 -0.60 5.75
CA ARG A 23 2.28 0.66 6.51
C ARG A 23 1.50 0.57 7.81
N ILE A 24 0.28 0.04 7.77
CA ILE A 24 -0.57 -0.10 8.96
C ILE A 24 0.09 -1.08 9.95
N LEU A 25 0.45 -2.28 9.49
CA LEU A 25 0.97 -3.33 10.37
C LEU A 25 2.31 -2.93 11.02
N THR A 26 3.22 -2.34 10.25
CA THR A 26 4.51 -1.86 10.79
C THR A 26 4.34 -0.69 11.75
N ARG A 27 3.39 0.23 11.49
CA ARG A 27 3.09 1.35 12.40
C ARG A 27 2.45 0.88 13.71
N LEU A 28 1.76 -0.26 13.71
CA LEU A 28 1.24 -0.92 14.91
C LEU A 28 2.30 -1.76 15.65
N GLY A 29 3.56 -1.76 15.20
CA GLY A 29 4.66 -2.47 15.86
C GLY A 29 4.85 -3.93 15.41
N HIS A 30 4.11 -4.39 14.40
CA HIS A 30 4.23 -5.76 13.89
C HIS A 30 5.36 -5.95 12.85
N GLY A 31 6.35 -5.06 12.81
CA GLY A 31 7.43 -5.10 11.81
C GLY A 31 8.27 -6.38 11.84
N GLY A 32 8.41 -7.02 13.00
CA GLY A 32 9.11 -8.30 13.16
C GLY A 32 8.24 -9.55 12.88
N ASP A 33 6.96 -9.39 12.51
CA ASP A 33 6.10 -10.54 12.26
C ASP A 33 6.50 -11.25 10.96
N ARG A 34 6.93 -12.52 11.09
CA ARG A 34 7.37 -13.35 9.96
C ARG A 34 6.35 -13.47 8.83
N ARG A 35 5.05 -13.29 9.13
CA ARG A 35 3.98 -13.34 8.13
C ARG A 35 4.05 -12.19 7.13
N LEU A 36 4.74 -11.09 7.46
CA LEU A 36 5.00 -10.00 6.53
C LEU A 36 6.04 -10.36 5.45
N GLY A 37 6.81 -11.43 5.64
CA GLY A 37 7.95 -11.80 4.79
C GLY A 37 7.66 -11.82 3.29
N PRO A 38 6.59 -12.46 2.79
CA PRO A 38 6.25 -12.44 1.37
C PRO A 38 5.96 -11.03 0.84
N ALA A 39 5.24 -10.22 1.61
CA ALA A 39 4.89 -8.86 1.22
C ALA A 39 6.11 -7.92 1.23
N LEU A 40 6.98 -8.06 2.23
CA LEU A 40 8.24 -7.31 2.31
C LEU A 40 9.18 -7.67 1.16
N ARG A 41 9.30 -8.96 0.81
CA ARG A 41 10.06 -9.38 -0.37
C ARG A 41 9.54 -8.72 -1.64
N TRP A 42 8.23 -8.80 -1.88
CA TRP A 42 7.60 -8.16 -3.03
C TRP A 42 7.89 -6.65 -3.09
N LEU A 43 7.84 -5.97 -1.94
CA LEU A 43 8.17 -4.55 -1.85
C LEU A 43 9.65 -4.29 -2.18
N ILE A 44 10.58 -5.08 -1.63
CA ILE A 44 12.02 -4.94 -1.87
C ILE A 44 12.38 -5.22 -3.33
N ASP A 45 11.82 -6.27 -3.92
CA ASP A 45 12.10 -6.69 -5.30
C ASP A 45 11.67 -5.63 -6.32
N ARG A 46 10.70 -4.78 -5.97
CA ARG A 46 10.24 -3.64 -6.80
C ARG A 46 11.01 -2.35 -6.58
N ARG A 47 11.96 -2.33 -5.64
CA ARG A 47 12.84 -1.17 -5.46
C ARG A 47 13.74 -1.03 -6.69
N SER A 48 13.67 0.12 -7.35
CA SER A 48 14.55 0.38 -8.49
C SER A 48 16.01 0.49 -8.07
N GLY A 49 16.93 0.43 -9.03
CA GLY A 49 18.36 0.64 -8.77
C GLY A 49 18.70 2.02 -8.17
N SER A 50 17.82 3.02 -8.33
CA SER A 50 17.95 4.33 -7.68
C SER A 50 17.33 4.38 -6.29
N GLY A 51 16.80 3.26 -5.79
CA GLY A 51 16.21 3.16 -4.46
C GLY A 51 14.77 3.65 -4.34
N THR A 52 14.08 3.84 -5.47
CA THR A 52 12.72 4.41 -5.57
C THR A 52 11.69 3.37 -6.04
N TRP A 53 10.41 3.66 -5.84
CA TRP A 53 9.29 2.84 -6.31
C TRP A 53 8.45 3.60 -7.33
N ALA A 54 8.00 2.90 -8.37
CA ALA A 54 7.07 3.45 -9.35
C ALA A 54 5.63 3.43 -8.83
N LEU A 55 4.80 4.36 -9.33
CA LEU A 55 3.35 4.34 -9.08
C LEU A 55 2.64 3.51 -10.13
N ASP A 56 2.04 2.38 -9.74
CA ASP A 56 1.39 1.47 -10.69
C ASP A 56 0.01 1.96 -11.15
N ARG A 57 -0.77 2.58 -10.24
CA ARG A 57 -2.16 2.99 -10.47
C ARG A 57 -2.49 4.31 -9.76
N SER A 58 -3.48 5.03 -10.28
CA SER A 58 -4.08 6.20 -9.64
C SER A 58 -5.45 5.86 -9.08
N HIS A 59 -5.90 6.60 -8.07
CA HIS A 59 -7.23 6.42 -7.51
C HIS A 59 -8.29 7.20 -8.32
N PRO A 60 -9.49 6.63 -8.55
CA PRO A 60 -9.84 5.25 -8.30
C PRO A 60 -9.17 4.30 -9.30
N ASP A 61 -8.72 3.14 -8.82
CA ASP A 61 -8.31 2.05 -9.70
C ASP A 61 -9.57 1.42 -10.28
N ILE A 62 -9.97 1.87 -11.46
CA ILE A 62 -11.10 1.33 -12.20
C ILE A 62 -10.54 0.22 -13.07
N ASP A 63 -10.41 -0.98 -12.51
CA ASP A 63 -10.15 -2.17 -13.33
C ASP A 63 -11.44 -2.55 -14.07
N PRO A 64 -11.53 -2.36 -15.41
CA PRO A 64 -12.73 -2.70 -16.18
C PRO A 64 -13.02 -4.21 -16.15
N ALA A 65 -12.01 -5.05 -15.84
CA ALA A 65 -12.12 -6.50 -15.79
C ALA A 65 -12.37 -7.04 -14.37
N GLY A 66 -12.07 -6.27 -13.31
CA GLY A 66 -11.97 -6.78 -11.94
C GLY A 66 -12.96 -6.19 -10.92
N ALA A 67 -13.65 -5.09 -11.24
CA ALA A 67 -14.45 -4.37 -10.27
C ALA A 67 -15.87 -4.91 -10.05
N GLY A 68 -16.47 -5.57 -11.05
CA GLY A 68 -17.85 -6.09 -10.94
C GLY A 68 -18.92 -5.00 -10.71
N TYR A 69 -18.54 -3.72 -10.75
CA TYR A 69 -19.45 -2.58 -10.73
C TYR A 69 -19.13 -1.66 -11.91
N SER A 70 -20.16 -1.24 -12.64
CA SER A 70 -20.05 -0.12 -13.58
C SER A 70 -20.14 1.18 -12.78
N MET A 71 -19.21 2.10 -12.99
CA MET A 71 -19.48 3.48 -12.60
C MET A 71 -20.18 4.16 -13.76
N ASP A 72 -21.48 4.36 -13.61
CA ASP A 72 -22.33 5.05 -14.61
C ASP A 72 -22.01 6.56 -14.70
N ARG A 73 -21.01 7.04 -13.94
CA ARG A 73 -20.51 8.41 -13.92
C ARG A 73 -19.04 8.47 -14.35
N VAL A 74 -18.71 9.55 -15.05
CA VAL A 74 -17.32 9.96 -15.30
C VAL A 74 -16.65 10.23 -13.95
N VAL A 75 -15.58 9.48 -13.66
CA VAL A 75 -14.73 9.74 -12.51
C VAL A 75 -13.35 10.15 -13.01
N TYR A 76 -12.90 11.30 -12.52
CA TYR A 76 -11.57 11.80 -12.81
C TYR A 76 -10.60 11.17 -11.82
N PRO A 77 -9.56 10.47 -12.28
CA PRO A 77 -8.57 9.93 -11.37
C PRO A 77 -7.84 11.08 -10.66
N MET A 78 -7.75 10.98 -9.34
CA MET A 78 -6.89 11.83 -8.54
C MET A 78 -5.44 11.37 -8.74
N GLN A 79 -4.87 11.75 -9.88
CA GLN A 79 -3.50 11.44 -10.23
C GLN A 79 -2.58 12.61 -9.89
N LEU A 80 -1.85 12.48 -8.78
CA LEU A 80 -0.88 13.50 -8.33
C LEU A 80 0.52 13.30 -8.93
N GLU A 81 0.84 12.06 -9.33
CA GLU A 81 2.15 11.69 -9.89
C GLU A 81 1.96 10.81 -11.14
N PRO A 82 2.88 10.89 -12.12
CA PRO A 82 2.82 10.04 -13.31
C PRO A 82 2.93 8.55 -12.96
N LEU A 83 2.14 7.71 -13.65
CA LEU A 83 2.24 6.26 -13.50
C LEU A 83 3.55 5.75 -14.11
N GLU A 84 4.00 4.59 -13.62
CA GLU A 84 5.18 3.86 -14.10
C GLU A 84 6.49 4.68 -14.01
N ARG A 85 6.46 5.78 -13.26
CA ARG A 85 7.60 6.63 -12.96
C ARG A 85 7.87 6.62 -11.46
N PRO A 86 9.11 6.90 -11.03
CA PRO A 86 9.43 7.04 -9.61
C PRO A 86 8.46 7.99 -8.90
N SER A 87 7.78 7.48 -7.88
CA SER A 87 6.81 8.21 -7.06
C SER A 87 7.45 8.60 -5.74
N ARG A 88 7.32 9.88 -5.36
CA ARG A 88 7.85 10.37 -4.08
C ARG A 88 7.04 9.77 -2.93
N TRP A 89 5.73 9.72 -3.07
CA TRP A 89 4.84 9.18 -2.03
C TRP A 89 5.04 7.69 -1.81
N ALA A 90 5.04 6.90 -2.88
CA ALA A 90 5.30 5.46 -2.78
C ALA A 90 6.68 5.19 -2.19
N THR A 91 7.69 5.97 -2.60
CA THR A 91 9.06 5.83 -2.10
C THR A 91 9.16 6.15 -0.61
N VAL A 92 8.61 7.29 -0.15
CA VAL A 92 8.66 7.67 1.27
C VAL A 92 7.93 6.65 2.15
N GLU A 93 6.79 6.14 1.70
CA GLU A 93 6.03 5.14 2.44
C GLU A 93 6.75 3.78 2.48
N ALA A 94 7.31 3.34 1.35
CA ALA A 94 8.10 2.11 1.29
C ALA A 94 9.34 2.18 2.19
N LEU A 95 10.10 3.29 2.14
CA LEU A 95 11.24 3.50 3.02
C LEU A 95 10.83 3.55 4.50
N SER A 96 9.69 4.19 4.81
CA SER A 96 9.15 4.25 6.17
C SER A 96 8.75 2.87 6.69
N VAL A 97 8.20 2.00 5.83
CA VAL A 97 7.89 0.60 6.16
C VAL A 97 9.18 -0.17 6.46
N LEU A 98 10.16 -0.11 5.55
CA LEU A 98 11.41 -0.85 5.69
C LEU A 98 12.20 -0.41 6.93
N GLY A 99 12.30 0.90 7.19
CA GLY A 99 12.99 1.41 8.38
C GLY A 99 12.34 0.95 9.70
N ARG A 100 11.01 0.80 9.75
CA ARG A 100 10.32 0.23 10.92
C ARG A 100 10.58 -1.26 11.09
N VAL A 101 10.67 -2.01 10.00
CA VAL A 101 11.00 -3.44 10.03
C VAL A 101 12.43 -3.64 10.52
N GLU A 102 13.38 -2.86 10.00
CA GLU A 102 14.78 -2.86 10.47
C GLU A 102 14.87 -2.54 11.96
N SER A 103 14.17 -1.51 12.43
CA SER A 103 14.11 -1.14 13.85
C SER A 103 13.52 -2.25 14.72
N ALA A 104 12.50 -2.96 14.25
CA ALA A 104 11.88 -4.06 14.97
C ALA A 104 12.78 -5.32 15.03
N GLY A 105 13.56 -5.57 13.98
CA GLY A 105 14.53 -6.68 13.93
C GLY A 105 15.80 -6.42 14.77
N GLY A 106 16.22 -5.16 14.89
CA GLY A 106 17.39 -4.76 15.69
C GLY A 106 17.18 -4.80 17.22
N GLY A 107 15.94 -4.82 17.69
CA GLY A 107 15.61 -4.86 19.13
C GLY A 107 15.59 -6.25 19.78
N ALA A 108 15.75 -7.33 19.00
CA ALA A 108 15.77 -8.70 19.50
C ALA A 108 17.19 -9.24 19.78
N GLY A 109 18.20 -8.36 19.76
CA GLY A 109 19.63 -8.71 19.88
C GLY A 109 20.42 -7.81 20.83
N SER A 110 19.83 -7.41 21.95
CA SER A 110 20.52 -6.71 23.06
C SER A 110 20.00 -7.20 24.39
#